data_AF-A0A1F9YWB7-F1
#
_entry.id   AF-A0A1F9YWB7-F1
#
_cell.length_a   1.000
_cell.length_b   1.000
_cell.length_c   1.000
_cell.angle_alpha   90.00
_cell.angle_beta   90.00
_cell.angle_gamma   90.00
#
_symmetry.space_group_name_H-M   'P 1'
#
loop_
_entity.id
_entity.type
_entity.pdbx_description
1 polymer ?
#
loop_
_entity_poly.entity_id
_entity_poly.type
_entity_poly.pdbx_seq_one_letter_code
_entity_poly.pdbx_strand_id
1 'polypeptide(L)'
;MQASGGQQPRNCVSCGRAIAWDANVCPYCGRDYRVQMMAPAQAQPFMSEGVKVILYILSFLIWIIGIIIGVIYYTKPDQESKEFGKMCLILAVLGLVVGALCGVFAWVI
;
A
#
# COMPACT_ATOMS: atom_id res chain seq x y z
N MET A 1 -8.20 31.09 -26.27
CA MET A 1 -8.28 29.73 -26.84
C MET A 1 -6.85 29.20 -26.88
N GLN A 2 -6.46 28.33 -25.94
CA GLN A 2 -5.07 27.91 -25.76
C GLN A 2 -4.53 27.19 -27.00
N ALA A 3 -3.38 27.65 -27.48
CA ALA A 3 -2.62 27.07 -28.57
C ALA A 3 -1.86 25.83 -28.08
N SER A 4 -2.22 24.65 -28.59
CA SER A 4 -1.48 23.41 -28.37
C SER A 4 -0.10 23.50 -29.04
N GLY A 5 0.94 23.61 -28.22
CA GLY A 5 2.32 23.65 -28.67
C GLY A 5 2.76 22.36 -29.35
N GLY A 6 3.31 22.48 -30.57
CA GLY A 6 4.43 21.68 -31.08
C GLY A 6 4.30 20.15 -31.20
N GLN A 7 3.14 19.55 -30.99
CA GLN A 7 2.97 18.09 -31.12
C GLN A 7 2.52 17.77 -32.54
N GLN A 8 3.30 16.96 -33.27
CA GLN A 8 2.92 16.43 -34.60
C GLN A 8 1.54 15.77 -34.50
N PRO A 9 0.70 15.69 -35.55
CA PRO A 9 -0.59 14.98 -35.51
C PRO A 9 -0.41 13.45 -35.58
N ARG A 10 -1.37 12.67 -35.04
CA ARG A 10 -1.45 11.20 -35.24
C ARG A 10 -2.71 10.81 -35.99
N ASN A 11 -2.69 9.64 -36.60
CA ASN A 11 -3.79 9.09 -37.36
C ASN A 11 -4.71 8.30 -36.41
N CYS A 12 -6.02 8.50 -36.53
CA CYS A 12 -7.01 7.69 -35.82
C CYS A 12 -7.01 6.25 -36.38
N VAL A 13 -6.83 5.23 -35.54
CA VAL A 13 -6.79 3.81 -35.98
C VAL A 13 -8.12 3.29 -36.51
N SER A 14 -9.23 3.96 -36.19
CA SER A 14 -10.57 3.56 -36.64
C SER A 14 -10.94 4.11 -38.01
N CYS A 15 -10.62 5.37 -38.26
CA CYS A 15 -11.15 6.12 -39.40
C CYS A 15 -10.06 6.77 -40.26
N GLY A 16 -8.78 6.62 -39.89
CA GLY A 16 -7.62 7.09 -40.65
C GLY A 16 -7.37 8.60 -40.60
N ARG A 17 -8.29 9.41 -40.05
CA ARG A 17 -8.15 10.89 -40.02
C ARG A 17 -7.08 11.35 -39.04
N ALA A 18 -6.39 12.45 -39.37
CA ALA A 18 -5.45 13.11 -38.48
C ALA A 18 -6.17 13.74 -37.27
N ILE A 19 -5.66 13.46 -36.08
CA ILE A 19 -6.14 13.95 -34.79
C ILE A 19 -4.95 14.47 -33.96
N ALA A 20 -5.21 15.31 -32.98
CA ALA A 20 -4.19 15.76 -32.04
C ALA A 20 -3.66 14.58 -31.19
N TRP A 21 -2.39 14.61 -30.79
CA TRP A 21 -1.77 13.53 -30.00
C TRP A 21 -2.31 13.42 -28.58
N ASP A 22 -2.88 14.47 -28.04
CA ASP A 22 -3.53 14.52 -26.74
C ASP A 22 -5.05 14.23 -26.83
N ALA A 23 -5.61 14.04 -28.02
CA ALA A 23 -7.03 13.73 -28.17
C ALA A 23 -7.36 12.37 -27.56
N ASN A 24 -8.11 12.38 -26.45
CA ASN A 24 -8.65 11.18 -25.82
C ASN A 24 -9.80 10.56 -26.61
N VAL A 25 -10.56 11.35 -27.38
CA VAL A 25 -11.67 10.87 -28.21
C VAL A 25 -11.53 11.43 -29.61
N CYS A 26 -11.68 10.60 -30.64
CA CYS A 26 -11.66 11.07 -32.02
C CYS A 26 -12.92 11.89 -32.35
N PRO A 27 -12.82 13.17 -32.78
CA PRO A 27 -13.97 14.03 -33.06
C PRO A 27 -14.77 13.61 -34.30
N TYR A 28 -14.20 12.74 -35.15
CA TYR A 28 -14.82 12.35 -36.41
C TYR A 28 -15.57 11.01 -36.36
N CYS A 29 -15.14 10.08 -35.51
CA CYS A 29 -15.73 8.74 -35.42
C CYS A 29 -16.13 8.33 -34.01
N GLY A 30 -15.81 9.14 -32.98
CA GLY A 30 -16.19 8.87 -31.60
C GLY A 30 -15.38 7.78 -30.89
N ARG A 31 -14.32 7.23 -31.52
CA ARG A 31 -13.45 6.25 -30.84
C ARG A 31 -12.75 6.89 -29.63
N ASP A 32 -12.97 6.31 -28.47
CA ASP A 32 -12.33 6.67 -27.20
C ASP A 32 -11.01 5.90 -27.00
N TYR A 33 -9.96 6.61 -26.59
CA TYR A 33 -8.59 6.13 -26.36
C TYR A 33 -8.15 6.29 -24.90
N ARG A 34 -9.08 6.55 -23.98
CA ARG A 34 -8.78 6.65 -22.55
C ARG A 34 -8.39 5.26 -22.06
N VAL A 35 -7.12 5.10 -21.75
CA VAL A 35 -6.64 3.92 -21.04
C VAL A 35 -7.26 3.97 -19.65
N GLN A 36 -8.19 3.06 -19.37
CA GLN A 36 -8.67 2.83 -18.02
C GLN A 36 -7.50 2.23 -17.23
N MET A 37 -6.89 3.05 -16.39
CA MET A 37 -5.91 2.59 -15.41
C MET A 37 -6.69 1.76 -14.40
N MET A 38 -6.76 0.44 -14.62
CA MET A 38 -7.21 -0.46 -13.57
C MET A 38 -6.18 -0.36 -12.45
N ALA A 39 -6.62 0.16 -11.29
CA ALA A 39 -5.88 0.09 -10.05
C ALA A 39 -5.40 -1.36 -9.84
N PRO A 40 -4.22 -1.58 -9.24
CA PRO A 40 -3.72 -2.93 -9.04
C PRO A 40 -4.79 -3.70 -8.28
N ALA A 41 -5.36 -4.72 -8.94
CA ALA A 41 -6.21 -5.69 -8.30
C ALA A 41 -5.42 -6.15 -7.08
N GLN A 42 -5.99 -5.94 -5.89
CA GLN A 42 -5.46 -6.48 -4.66
C GLN A 42 -5.30 -7.98 -4.92
N ALA A 43 -4.06 -8.41 -5.11
CA ALA A 43 -3.75 -9.80 -5.36
C ALA A 43 -4.27 -10.53 -4.13
N GLN A 44 -5.43 -11.17 -4.27
CA GLN A 44 -5.94 -12.10 -3.27
C GLN A 44 -4.88 -13.19 -3.19
N PRO A 45 -4.06 -13.23 -2.12
CA PRO A 45 -3.10 -14.30 -2.03
C PRO A 45 -3.92 -15.57 -1.91
N PHE A 46 -3.76 -16.47 -2.88
CA PHE A 46 -4.12 -17.86 -2.71
C PHE A 46 -3.28 -18.37 -1.54
N MET A 47 -3.79 -18.22 -0.31
CA MET A 47 -3.07 -18.54 0.90
C MET A 47 -2.94 -20.05 0.96
N SER A 48 -1.81 -20.56 0.50
CA SER A 48 -1.31 -21.86 0.92
C SER A 48 -1.18 -21.86 2.44
N GLU A 49 -1.58 -22.94 3.09
CA GLU A 49 -1.44 -23.13 4.55
C GLU A 49 -0.02 -22.81 5.04
N GLY A 50 1.01 -23.08 4.22
CA GLY A 50 2.40 -22.74 4.52
C GLY A 50 2.67 -21.22 4.58
N VAL A 51 2.00 -20.42 3.74
CA VAL A 51 2.11 -18.96 3.77
C VAL A 51 1.46 -18.41 5.04
N LYS A 52 0.34 -18.99 5.48
CA LYS A 52 -0.31 -18.63 6.75
C LYS A 52 0.62 -18.86 7.95
N VAL A 53 1.31 -20.01 7.99
CA VAL A 53 2.29 -20.33 9.04
C VAL A 53 3.49 -19.37 9.00
N ILE A 54 4.04 -19.08 7.82
CA ILE A 54 5.14 -18.12 7.66
C ILE A 54 4.72 -16.72 8.11
N LEU A 55 3.52 -16.28 7.77
CA LEU A 55 3.01 -14.97 8.19
C LEU A 55 2.78 -14.90 9.71
N TYR A 56 2.34 -15.98 10.36
CA TYR A 56 2.25 -16.03 11.82
C TYR A 56 3.62 -15.96 12.51
N ILE A 57 4.60 -16.71 12.00
CA ILE A 57 5.98 -16.66 12.53
C ILE A 57 6.56 -15.26 12.36
N LEU A 58 6.36 -14.64 11.18
CA LEU A 58 6.81 -13.27 10.91
C LEU A 58 6.12 -12.24 11.82
N SER A 59 4.82 -12.40 12.06
CA SER A 59 4.05 -11.53 12.96
C SER A 59 4.57 -11.62 14.40
N PHE A 60 4.94 -12.82 14.86
CA PHE A 60 5.55 -13.04 16.17
C PHE A 60 6.95 -12.43 16.30
N LEU A 61 7.76 -12.50 15.23
CA LEU A 61 9.11 -11.92 15.21
C LEU A 61 9.09 -10.39 15.27
N ILE A 62 8.19 -9.73 14.54
CA ILE A 62 8.02 -8.26 14.60
C ILE A 62 7.70 -7.81 16.03
N TRP A 63 6.87 -8.60 16.70
CA TRP A 63 6.48 -8.40 18.09
C TRP A 63 7.65 -8.49 19.08
N ILE A 64 8.48 -9.53 18.94
CA ILE A 64 9.66 -9.73 19.79
C ILE A 64 10.68 -8.59 19.61
N ILE A 65 10.94 -8.19 18.35
CA ILE A 65 11.93 -7.15 18.04
C ILE A 65 11.50 -5.80 18.66
N GLY A 66 10.21 -5.44 18.57
CA GLY A 66 9.68 -4.21 19.16
C GLY A 66 9.87 -4.13 20.68
N ILE A 67 9.60 -5.23 21.41
CA ILE A 67 9.84 -5.30 22.86
C ILE A 67 11.33 -5.16 23.19
N ILE A 68 12.21 -5.88 22.46
CA ILE A 68 13.65 -5.86 22.71
C ILE A 68 14.21 -4.44 22.54
N ILE A 69 13.87 -3.75 21.44
CA ILE A 69 14.32 -2.37 21.19
C ILE A 69 13.77 -1.43 22.27
N GLY A 70 12.50 -1.58 22.65
CA GLY A 70 11.88 -0.78 23.72
C GLY A 70 12.61 -0.93 25.06
N VAL A 71 12.97 -2.15 25.46
CA VAL A 71 13.70 -2.42 26.71
C VAL A 71 15.14 -1.91 26.66
N ILE A 72 15.84 -2.05 25.54
CA ILE A 72 17.21 -1.52 25.37
C ILE A 72 17.21 0.00 25.49
N TYR A 73 16.25 0.68 24.88
CA TYR A 73 16.14 2.14 24.98
C TYR A 73 15.68 2.61 26.37
N TYR A 74 14.86 1.81 27.07
CA TYR A 74 14.44 2.11 28.44
C TYR A 74 15.59 2.03 29.46
N THR A 75 16.61 1.21 29.19
CA THR A 75 17.77 1.00 30.08
C THR A 75 18.91 1.99 29.86
N LYS A 76 18.88 2.80 28.80
CA LYS A 76 19.83 3.91 28.58
C LYS A 76 19.48 5.13 29.47
N PRO A 77 20.47 5.85 30.03
CA PRO A 77 20.24 6.94 30.99
C PRO A 77 19.83 8.29 30.37
N ASP A 78 19.85 8.46 29.04
CA ASP A 78 19.43 9.68 28.34
C ASP A 78 17.92 9.92 28.49
N GLN A 79 17.53 11.06 29.09
CA GLN A 79 16.13 11.39 29.37
C GLN A 79 15.25 11.44 28.11
N GLU A 80 15.79 11.93 27.00
CA GLU A 80 15.07 12.01 25.71
C GLU A 80 14.81 10.61 25.13
N SER A 81 15.77 9.70 25.30
CA SER A 81 15.68 8.31 24.82
C SER A 81 14.69 7.45 25.62
N LYS A 82 14.42 7.80 26.89
CA LYS A 82 13.46 7.10 27.75
C LYS A 82 12.01 7.34 27.34
N GLU A 83 11.68 8.54 26.88
CA GLU A 83 10.33 8.86 26.42
C GLU A 83 10.02 8.11 25.12
N PHE A 84 10.97 8.08 24.18
CA PHE A 84 10.86 7.26 22.97
C PHE A 84 10.77 5.77 23.28
N GLY A 85 11.62 5.25 24.18
CA GLY A 85 11.57 3.86 24.62
C GLY A 85 10.23 3.49 25.24
N LYS A 86 9.70 4.33 26.13
CA LYS A 86 8.41 4.12 26.81
C LYS A 86 7.24 4.19 25.83
N MET A 87 7.23 5.14 24.90
CA MET A 87 6.21 5.22 23.85
C MET A 87 6.25 3.98 22.94
N CYS A 88 7.44 3.54 22.52
CA CYS A 88 7.61 2.36 21.68
C CYS A 88 7.17 1.07 22.42
N LEU A 89 7.50 0.95 23.71
CA LEU A 89 7.10 -0.18 24.56
C LEU A 89 5.58 -0.20 24.79
N ILE A 90 4.95 0.97 25.01
CA ILE A 90 3.49 1.10 25.15
C ILE A 90 2.79 0.75 23.83
N LEU A 91 3.26 1.29 22.70
CA LEU A 91 2.69 1.04 21.38
C LEU A 91 2.86 -0.41 20.96
N ALA A 92 4.00 -1.03 21.30
CA ALA A 92 4.14 -2.47 21.26
C ALA A 92 3.01 -3.06 22.10
N VAL A 93 3.07 -3.03 23.44
CA VAL A 93 2.12 -3.74 24.34
C VAL A 93 0.65 -3.56 23.95
N LEU A 94 0.21 -2.34 23.63
CA LEU A 94 -1.16 -2.07 23.14
C LEU A 94 -1.49 -2.82 21.86
N GLY A 95 -0.57 -2.86 20.89
CA GLY A 95 -0.71 -3.69 19.69
C GLY A 95 -0.82 -5.18 19.99
N LEU A 96 -0.24 -5.72 21.08
CA LEU A 96 -0.30 -7.16 21.41
C LEU A 96 -1.71 -7.44 21.84
N VAL A 97 -2.19 -6.59 22.75
CA VAL A 97 -3.46 -6.76 23.43
C VAL A 97 -4.57 -6.59 22.41
N VAL A 98 -4.52 -5.55 21.57
CA VAL A 98 -5.52 -5.34 20.51
C VAL A 98 -5.42 -6.43 19.44
N GLY A 99 -4.22 -6.82 19.01
CA GLY A 99 -4.02 -7.89 18.03
C GLY A 99 -4.46 -9.26 18.55
N ALA A 100 -4.21 -9.56 19.83
CA ALA A 100 -4.64 -10.79 20.49
C ALA A 100 -6.15 -10.78 20.72
N LEU A 101 -6.75 -9.67 21.17
CA LEU A 101 -8.19 -9.56 21.33
C LEU A 101 -8.89 -9.72 19.97
N CYS A 102 -8.55 -8.91 18.97
CA CYS A 102 -9.17 -9.00 17.64
C CYS A 102 -8.88 -10.35 16.95
N GLY A 103 -7.68 -10.91 17.11
CA GLY A 103 -7.32 -12.22 16.57
C GLY A 103 -8.06 -13.37 17.24
N VAL A 104 -8.21 -13.33 18.58
CA VAL A 104 -9.00 -14.31 19.33
C VAL A 104 -10.48 -14.16 19.00
N PHE A 105 -11.02 -12.93 18.90
CA PHE A 105 -12.40 -12.70 18.50
C PHE A 105 -12.69 -13.19 17.07
N ALA A 106 -11.79 -12.97 16.12
CA ALA A 106 -11.93 -13.48 14.75
C ALA A 106 -11.69 -14.99 14.62
N TRP A 107 -11.10 -15.64 15.63
CA TRP A 107 -10.90 -17.09 15.69
C TRP A 107 -12.02 -17.81 16.47
N VAL A 108 -12.71 -17.09 17.36
CA VAL A 108 -13.81 -17.59 18.22
C VAL A 108 -15.20 -17.45 17.57
N ILE A 109 -15.39 -16.46 16.68
CA ILE A 109 -16.64 -16.23 15.91
C ILE A 109 -16.55 -16.93 14.56
#